data_AF-A0A8T4QTK4-F1
#
_entry.id   AF-A0A8T4QTK4-F1
#
_cell.length_a   1.000
_cell.length_b   1.000
_cell.length_c   1.000
_cell.angle_alpha   90.00
_cell.angle_beta   90.00
_cell.angle_gamma   90.00
#
_symmetry.space_group_name_H-M   'P 1'
#
loop_
_entity.id
_entity.type
_entity.pdbx_description
1 polymer ?
#
loop_
_entity_poly.entity_id
_entity_poly.type
_entity_poly.pdbx_seq_one_letter_code
_entity_poly.pdbx_strand_id
1 'polypeptide(L)'
;MPKKPSRKPRQTLQKRQQSEYKVKSVIIGKKSSSETRPTHPYFISLFDINNPHLTGECPKKILEFGNIGKVQIRRLEVECLLPSHDLIINNLRRVKFKEIKDILHVSGMQKK
;
A
#
# COMPACT_ATOMS: atom_id res chain seq x y z
N MET A 1 16.60 -7.21 -38.53
CA MET A 1 15.72 -6.39 -37.65
C MET A 1 15.72 -6.97 -36.25
N PRO A 2 16.12 -6.24 -35.20
CA PRO A 2 16.13 -6.78 -33.84
C PRO A 2 14.69 -6.87 -33.29
N LYS A 3 14.28 -8.06 -32.87
CA LYS A 3 12.99 -8.32 -32.22
C LYS A 3 12.98 -7.64 -30.85
N LYS A 4 12.03 -6.72 -30.61
CA LYS A 4 11.80 -6.11 -29.29
C LYS A 4 11.53 -7.23 -28.27
N PRO A 5 12.14 -7.20 -27.06
CA PRO A 5 11.87 -8.21 -26.06
C PRO A 5 10.41 -8.13 -25.60
N SER A 6 9.70 -9.25 -25.71
CA SER A 6 8.34 -9.41 -25.20
C SER A 6 8.33 -9.15 -23.69
N ARG A 7 7.65 -8.10 -23.26
CA ARG A 7 7.39 -7.87 -21.83
C ARG A 7 6.54 -9.04 -21.33
N LYS A 8 7.15 -9.93 -20.55
CA LYS A 8 6.43 -11.02 -19.87
C LYS A 8 5.31 -10.39 -19.04
N PRO A 9 4.06 -10.88 -19.11
CA PRO A 9 3.02 -10.44 -18.21
C PRO A 9 3.46 -10.79 -16.79
N ARG A 10 3.53 -9.78 -15.92
CA ARG A 10 3.82 -9.95 -14.49
C ARG A 10 2.61 -10.63 -13.87
N GLN A 11 2.55 -11.96 -13.98
CA GLN A 11 1.56 -12.79 -13.30
C GLN A 11 1.84 -12.74 -11.80
N THR A 12 0.90 -12.23 -11.01
CA THR A 12 0.14 -13.03 -10.03
C THR A 12 -0.84 -12.12 -9.29
N LEU A 13 -2.13 -12.17 -9.65
CA LEU A 13 -3.20 -11.82 -8.72
C LEU A 13 -3.14 -12.83 -7.58
N GLN A 14 -2.54 -12.43 -6.48
CA GLN A 14 -2.29 -13.28 -5.34
C GLN A 14 -3.52 -13.30 -4.43
N LYS A 15 -3.98 -14.52 -4.10
CA LYS A 15 -4.88 -14.98 -3.02
C LYS A 15 -5.43 -13.89 -2.10
N ARG A 16 -6.72 -13.99 -1.74
CA ARG A 16 -7.37 -13.31 -0.59
C ARG A 16 -6.48 -13.41 0.66
N GLN A 17 -5.57 -12.46 0.84
CA GLN A 17 -4.43 -12.59 1.75
C GLN A 17 -4.68 -11.71 2.97
N GLN A 18 -4.75 -12.36 4.13
CA GLN A 18 -4.54 -11.67 5.39
C GLN A 18 -3.03 -11.62 5.64
N SER A 19 -2.48 -10.43 5.81
CA SER A 19 -1.05 -10.24 6.09
C SER A 19 -0.85 -9.34 7.30
N GLU A 20 0.08 -9.69 8.18
CA GLU A 20 0.48 -8.91 9.35
C GLU A 20 1.97 -8.57 9.26
N TYR A 21 2.34 -7.33 9.60
CA TYR A 21 3.70 -6.82 9.48
C TYR A 21 4.10 -6.05 10.74
N LYS A 22 5.36 -6.23 11.18
CA LYS A 22 6.01 -5.39 12.20
C LYS A 22 6.76 -4.27 11.49
N VAL A 23 6.27 -3.05 11.61
CA VAL A 23 6.73 -1.84 10.90
C VAL A 23 6.46 -0.62 11.80
N LYS A 24 7.17 0.49 11.56
CA LYS A 24 6.95 1.76 12.29
C LYS A 24 5.98 2.69 11.58
N SER A 25 5.97 2.70 10.26
CA SER A 25 4.97 3.45 9.51
C SER A 25 4.59 2.75 8.22
N VAL A 26 3.46 3.20 7.67
CA VAL A 26 3.01 2.82 6.32
C VAL A 26 2.52 4.04 5.57
N ILE A 27 2.78 4.07 4.27
CA ILE A 27 2.17 5.01 3.32
C ILE A 27 1.22 4.23 2.42
N ILE A 28 -0.02 4.68 2.31
CA ILE A 28 -1.05 4.12 1.45
C ILE A 28 -1.33 5.14 0.36
N GLY A 29 -1.06 4.76 -0.88
CA GLY A 29 -1.23 5.64 -2.02
C GLY A 29 -2.01 5.01 -3.15
N LYS A 30 -2.48 5.87 -4.07
CA LYS A 30 -3.20 5.48 -5.28
C LYS A 30 -2.25 5.59 -6.47
N LYS A 31 -2.10 4.53 -7.27
CA LYS A 31 -1.41 4.64 -8.56
C LYS A 31 -2.33 5.31 -9.58
N SER A 32 -1.73 6.07 -10.49
CA SER A 32 -2.43 6.56 -11.67
C SER A 32 -3.03 5.39 -12.45
N SER A 33 -4.27 5.56 -12.90
CA SER A 33 -4.87 4.61 -13.82
C SER A 33 -4.14 4.69 -15.16
N SER A 34 -3.96 3.54 -15.81
CA SER A 34 -3.57 3.49 -17.22
C SER A 34 -4.69 2.83 -17.98
N GLU A 35 -4.90 3.16 -19.26
CA GLU A 35 -5.95 2.55 -20.11
C GLU A 35 -5.96 1.01 -20.07
N THR A 36 -4.81 0.39 -19.79
CA THR A 36 -4.65 -1.08 -19.71
C THR A 36 -4.99 -1.70 -18.35
N ARG A 37 -5.28 -0.90 -17.31
CA ARG A 37 -5.64 -1.36 -15.96
C ARG A 37 -6.87 -0.59 -15.47
N PRO A 38 -8.09 -1.11 -15.70
CA PRO A 38 -9.32 -0.38 -15.41
C PRO A 38 -9.56 -0.17 -13.90
N THR A 39 -8.92 -0.98 -13.05
CA THR A 39 -8.99 -0.84 -11.60
C THR A 39 -7.80 -0.04 -11.08
N HIS A 40 -8.10 1.02 -10.30
CA HIS A 40 -7.11 1.87 -9.65
C HIS A 40 -6.24 1.05 -8.69
N PRO A 41 -4.97 0.77 -9.01
CA PRO A 41 -4.14 -0.01 -8.12
C PRO A 41 -3.79 0.84 -6.90
N TYR A 42 -4.08 0.32 -5.71
CA TYR A 42 -3.54 0.91 -4.48
C TYR A 42 -2.21 0.24 -4.16
N PHE A 43 -1.30 1.02 -3.58
CA PHE A 43 -0.06 0.49 -3.04
C PHE A 43 0.08 0.83 -1.57
N ILE A 44 0.73 -0.06 -0.84
CA ILE A 44 1.08 0.15 0.55
C ILE A 44 2.58 -0.04 0.70
N SER A 45 3.27 1.04 1.03
CA SER A 45 4.70 1.06 1.32
C SER A 45 4.90 0.91 2.83
N LEU A 46 5.74 -0.06 3.22
CA LEU A 46 6.03 -0.41 4.60
C LEU A 46 7.42 0.11 5.01
N PHE A 47 7.55 0.74 6.18
CA PHE A 47 8.81 1.37 6.62
C PHE A 47 9.17 1.02 8.08
N ASP A 48 10.47 0.98 8.36
CA ASP A 48 11.01 0.75 9.71
C ASP A 48 11.32 2.07 10.47
N ILE A 49 10.89 3.21 9.91
CA ILE A 49 10.93 4.55 10.51
C ILE A 49 9.56 5.23 10.49
N ASN A 50 9.41 6.32 11.25
CA ASN A 50 8.28 7.25 11.15
C ASN A 50 8.62 8.35 10.15
N ASN A 51 7.60 8.96 9.56
CA ASN A 51 7.73 10.07 8.60
C ASN A 51 8.76 9.83 7.47
N PRO A 52 8.73 8.67 6.77
CA PRO A 52 9.67 8.37 5.69
C PRO A 52 9.64 9.37 4.52
N HIS A 53 8.53 10.11 4.37
CA HIS A 53 8.40 11.16 3.36
C HIS A 53 9.31 12.37 3.62
N LEU A 54 9.81 12.56 4.84
CA LEU A 54 10.74 13.65 5.20
C LEU A 54 12.22 13.23 5.07
N THR A 55 12.51 11.93 5.09
CA THR A 55 13.88 11.40 5.11
C THR A 55 14.32 10.84 3.77
N GLY A 56 13.39 10.53 2.86
CA GLY A 56 13.69 9.89 1.58
C GLY A 56 14.03 8.40 1.69
N GLU A 57 13.74 7.76 2.83
CA GLU A 57 14.02 6.34 3.05
C GLU A 57 13.20 5.46 2.10
N CYS A 58 13.84 4.41 1.58
CA CYS A 58 13.15 3.45 0.71
C CYS A 58 12.23 2.52 1.51
N PRO A 59 11.07 2.12 0.96
CA PRO A 59 10.20 1.15 1.61
C PRO A 59 10.91 -0.20 1.77
N LYS A 60 10.77 -0.81 2.94
CA LYS A 60 11.17 -2.20 3.20
C LYS A 60 10.42 -3.18 2.30
N LYS A 61 9.13 -2.91 2.08
CA LYS A 61 8.25 -3.74 1.27
C LYS A 61 7.15 -2.87 0.66
N ILE A 62 6.78 -3.18 -0.57
CA ILE A 62 5.63 -2.57 -1.25
C ILE A 62 4.61 -3.69 -1.51
N LEU A 63 3.38 -3.46 -1.08
CA LEU A 63 2.23 -4.31 -1.36
C LEU A 63 1.38 -3.64 -2.43
N GLU A 64 1.00 -4.37 -3.48
CA GLU A 64 0.14 -3.86 -4.54
C GLU A 64 -1.22 -4.56 -4.50
N PHE A 65 -2.30 -3.78 -4.52
CA PHE A 65 -3.67 -4.28 -4.51
C PHE A 65 -4.39 -3.79 -5.76
N GLY A 66 -4.83 -4.74 -6.60
CA GLY A 66 -5.36 -4.42 -7.93
C GLY A 66 -6.83 -4.01 -7.95
N ASN A 67 -7.69 -4.65 -7.16
CA ASN A 67 -9.15 -4.51 -7.27
C ASN A 67 -9.78 -3.99 -5.97
N ILE A 68 -9.27 -2.86 -5.47
CA ILE A 68 -9.79 -2.22 -4.26
C ILE A 68 -10.52 -0.94 -4.64
N GLY A 69 -11.81 -0.85 -4.33
CA GLY A 69 -12.62 0.36 -4.45
C GLY A 69 -12.56 1.24 -3.21
N LYS A 70 -12.21 0.68 -2.05
CA LYS A 70 -12.21 1.38 -0.76
C LYS A 70 -11.14 0.88 0.20
N VAL A 71 -10.44 1.80 0.86
CA VAL A 71 -9.59 1.50 2.02
C VAL A 71 -10.36 1.86 3.29
N GLN A 72 -10.51 0.92 4.22
CA GLN A 72 -11.15 1.16 5.52
C GLN A 72 -10.11 1.03 6.63
N ILE A 73 -9.73 2.15 7.24
CA ILE A 73 -8.83 2.23 8.38
C ILE A 73 -9.66 2.34 9.66
N ARG A 74 -9.33 1.57 10.72
CA ARG A 74 -10.04 1.63 12.01
C ARG A 74 -9.07 1.79 13.17
N ARG A 75 -9.38 2.72 14.07
CA ARG A 75 -8.66 2.93 15.35
C ARG A 75 -7.14 3.15 15.17
N LEU A 76 -6.77 3.86 14.11
CA LEU A 76 -5.41 4.31 13.86
C LEU A 76 -5.45 5.82 13.65
N GLU A 77 -4.44 6.51 14.15
CA GLU A 77 -4.15 7.89 13.78
C GLU A 77 -3.55 7.91 12.37
N VAL A 78 -4.14 8.74 11.51
CA VAL A 78 -3.81 8.82 10.09
C VAL A 78 -3.60 10.28 9.76
N GLU A 79 -2.47 10.56 9.13
CA GLU A 79 -2.19 11.88 8.56
C GLU A 79 -2.34 11.79 7.03
N CYS A 80 -2.73 12.90 6.40
CA CYS A 80 -2.90 12.98 4.95
C CYS A 80 -1.77 13.83 4.36
N LEU A 81 -1.01 13.26 3.43
CA LEU A 81 0.01 13.95 2.66
C LEU A 81 -0.68 14.69 1.51
N LEU A 82 -1.10 15.93 1.76
CA LEU A 82 -1.89 16.74 0.82
C LEU A 82 -1.34 16.80 -0.62
N PRO A 83 -0.02 16.93 -0.87
CA PRO A 83 0.49 17.05 -2.23
C PRO A 83 0.29 15.80 -3.11
N SER A 84 0.31 14.60 -2.50
CA SER A 84 0.16 13.33 -3.22
C SER A 84 -1.19 12.65 -2.99
N HIS A 85 -2.00 13.17 -2.05
CA HIS A 85 -3.20 12.53 -1.53
C HIS A 85 -2.95 11.14 -0.92
N ASP A 86 -1.72 10.89 -0.49
CA ASP A 86 -1.37 9.65 0.20
C ASP A 86 -1.75 9.74 1.69
N LEU A 87 -2.07 8.60 2.28
CA LEU A 87 -2.29 8.48 3.71
C LEU A 87 -1.03 7.92 4.37
N ILE A 88 -0.58 8.54 5.46
CA ILE A 88 0.50 8.03 6.30
C ILE A 88 -0.03 7.62 7.67
N ILE A 89 0.43 6.48 8.15
CA ILE A 89 0.11 5.98 9.49
C ILE A 89 1.44 5.76 10.21
N ASN A 90 1.73 6.62 11.19
CA ASN A 90 2.95 6.59 11.97
C ASN A 90 2.80 5.79 13.26
N ASN A 91 3.91 5.64 13.99
CA ASN A 91 3.98 5.07 15.33
C ASN A 91 3.47 3.63 15.44
N LEU A 92 3.46 2.87 14.36
CA LEU A 92 3.02 1.49 14.38
C LEU A 92 4.00 0.61 15.16
N ARG A 93 3.46 -0.36 15.88
CA ARG A 93 4.18 -1.58 16.29
C ARG A 93 3.90 -2.70 15.29
N ARG A 94 2.64 -2.79 14.86
CA ARG A 94 2.14 -3.80 13.92
C ARG A 94 1.00 -3.25 13.10
N VAL A 95 0.90 -3.71 11.86
CA VAL A 95 -0.22 -3.43 10.96
C VAL A 95 -0.68 -4.71 10.29
N LYS A 96 -2.00 -4.80 10.07
CA LYS A 96 -2.68 -5.93 9.45
C LYS A 96 -3.53 -5.44 8.30
N PHE A 97 -3.38 -6.11 7.17
CA PHE A 97 -4.14 -5.91 5.95
C PHE A 97 -5.02 -7.11 5.68
N LYS A 98 -6.30 -6.86 5.41
CA LYS A 98 -7.27 -7.90 5.04
C LYS A 98 -8.14 -7.40 3.90
N GLU A 99 -8.06 -8.09 2.77
CA GLU A 99 -8.91 -7.84 1.61
C GLU A 99 -10.24 -8.60 1.74
N ILE A 100 -11.35 -7.87 1.70
CA ILE A 100 -12.71 -8.43 1.73
C ILE A 100 -13.49 -7.80 0.57
N LYS A 101 -13.80 -8.61 -0.45
CA LYS A 101 -14.38 -8.13 -1.71
C LYS A 101 -13.49 -7.04 -2.34
N ASP A 102 -14.00 -5.82 -2.45
CA ASP A 102 -13.36 -4.61 -2.99
C ASP A 102 -12.86 -3.66 -1.89
N ILE A 103 -12.88 -4.10 -0.63
CA ILE A 103 -12.49 -3.28 0.53
C ILE A 103 -11.19 -3.82 1.14
N LEU A 104 -10.20 -2.93 1.26
CA LEU A 104 -8.98 -3.19 2.01
C LEU A 104 -9.13 -2.70 3.45
N HIS A 105 -9.26 -3.64 4.38
CA HIS A 105 -9.30 -3.34 5.81
C HIS A 105 -7.88 -3.18 6.36
N VAL A 106 -7.62 -2.04 6.97
CA VAL A 106 -6.36 -1.69 7.64
C VAL A 106 -6.61 -1.53 9.13
N SER A 107 -5.87 -2.28 9.92
CA SER A 107 -5.92 -2.23 11.39
C SER A 107 -4.54 -2.46 11.96
N GLY A 108 -4.29 -2.07 13.21
CA GLY A 108 -2.96 -2.22 13.79
C GLY A 108 -2.89 -1.78 15.24
N MET A 109 -1.67 -1.74 15.76
CA MET A 109 -1.36 -1.22 17.09
C MET A 109 -0.36 -0.08 16.95
N GLN A 110 -0.69 1.10 17.48
CA GLN A 110 0.21 2.24 17.57
C GLN A 110 0.81 2.38 18.96
N LYS A 111 2.03 2.92 19.03
CA LYS A 111 2.60 3.50 20.24
C LYS A 111 1.91 4.85 20.43
N LYS A 112 1.26 5.02 21.58
CA LYS A 112 0.91 6.36 22.06
C LYS A 112 2.17 7.12 22.41
#